data_AF-A0A932SBN4-F1
#
_entry.id   AF-A0A932SBN4-F1
#
_cell.length_a   1.000
_cell.length_b   1.000
_cell.length_c   1.000
_cell.angle_alpha   90.00
_cell.angle_beta   90.00
_cell.angle_gamma   90.00
#
_symmetry.space_group_name_H-M   'P 1'
#
loop_
_entity.id
_entity.type
_entity.pdbx_description
1 polymer ?
#
loop_
_entity_poly.entity_id
_entity_poly.type
_entity_poly.pdbx_seq_one_letter_code
_entity_poly.pdbx_strand_id
1 'polypeptide(L)' 'MTIVRTTLKGQVVIPAEIRKKYHISKGTRVIVLDKDGDIILKPLLKEPVKEARGRFRTGASALKALVEDRKEEAKH' A
#
# COMPACT_ATOMS: atom_id res chain seq x y z
N MET A 1 -13.15 -13.29 1.06
CA MET A 1 -13.90 -12.16 1.67
C MET A 1 -14.00 -12.43 3.16
N THR A 2 -13.53 -11.53 4.01
CA THR A 2 -13.54 -11.72 5.47
C THR A 2 -14.46 -10.68 6.10
N ILE A 3 -15.55 -11.14 6.72
CA ILE A 3 -16.48 -10.28 7.44
C ILE A 3 -15.96 -10.15 8.87
N VAL A 4 -15.79 -8.91 9.32
CA VAL A 4 -15.31 -8.61 10.68
C VAL A 4 -16.37 -7.79 11.41
N ARG A 5 -16.60 -8.10 12.68
CA ARG A 5 -17.53 -7.35 13.54
C ARG A 5 -16.79 -6.19 14.19
N THR A 6 -17.39 -5.01 14.15
CA THR A 6 -16.89 -3.84 14.89
C THR A 6 -17.01 -4.07 16.39
N THR A 7 -16.00 -3.66 17.14
CA THR A 7 -16.00 -3.72 18.60
C THR A 7 -16.38 -2.34 19.19
N LEU A 8 -15.98 -2.08 20.43
CA LEU A 8 -16.28 -0.83 21.14
C LEU A 8 -15.92 0.40 20.29
N LYS A 9 -16.81 1.39 20.27
CA LYS A 9 -16.62 2.69 19.59
C LYS A 9 -16.29 2.57 18.08
N GLY A 10 -16.68 1.48 17.41
CA GLY A 10 -16.48 1.31 15.96
C GLY A 10 -15.08 0.83 15.56
N GLN A 11 -14.31 0.26 16.49
CA GLN A 11 -13.01 -0.33 16.18
C GLN A 11 -13.15 -1.56 15.26
N VAL A 12 -12.33 -1.64 14.22
CA VAL A 12 -12.29 -2.78 13.30
C VAL A 12 -10.96 -3.52 13.48
N VAL A 13 -11.04 -4.83 13.74
CA VAL A 13 -9.85 -5.68 13.81
C VAL A 13 -9.42 -6.06 12.40
N ILE A 14 -8.24 -5.61 11.99
CA ILE A 14 -7.65 -5.99 10.70
C ILE A 14 -7.12 -7.43 10.81
N PRO A 15 -7.61 -8.40 10.00
CA PRO A 15 -7.16 -9.78 10.03
C PRO A 15 -5.66 -9.94 9.74
N ALA A 16 -5.05 -11.01 10.24
CA ALA A 16 -3.61 -11.24 10.15
C ALA A 16 -3.08 -11.25 8.71
N GLU A 17 -3.85 -11.78 7.76
CA GLU A 17 -3.49 -11.83 6.34
C GLU A 17 -3.37 -10.42 5.74
N ILE A 18 -4.33 -9.55 6.03
CA ILE A 18 -4.33 -8.16 5.57
C ILE A 18 -3.20 -7.38 6.24
N ARG A 19 -2.98 -7.58 7.56
CA ARG A 19 -1.85 -6.95 8.27
C ARG A 19 -0.50 -7.31 7.64
N LYS A 20 -0.28 -8.58 7.30
CA LYS A 20 0.95 -9.04 6.62
C LYS A 20 1.07 -8.45 5.22
N LYS A 21 0.00 -8.47 4.43
CA LYS A 21 -0.02 -7.92 3.06
C LYS A 21 0.36 -6.44 3.01
N TYR A 22 -0.18 -5.65 3.94
CA TYR A 22 0.05 -4.21 4.02
C TYR A 22 1.12 -3.80 5.04
N HIS A 23 1.87 -4.76 5.59
CA HIS A 23 2.96 -4.54 6.55
C HIS A 23 2.54 -3.69 7.77
N ILE A 24 1.29 -3.86 8.22
CA ILE A 24 0.72 -3.15 9.37
C ILE A 24 1.19 -3.84 10.65
N SER A 25 1.95 -3.12 11.48
CA SER A 25 2.44 -3.57 12.77
C SER A 25 1.94 -2.67 13.90
N LYS A 26 2.24 -3.05 15.14
CA LYS A 26 1.85 -2.26 16.31
C LYS A 26 2.43 -0.85 16.20
N GLY A 27 1.58 0.17 16.28
CA GLY A 27 2.00 1.58 16.16
C GLY A 27 2.15 2.08 14.71
N THR A 28 1.75 1.31 13.71
CA THR A 28 1.55 1.83 12.34
C THR A 28 0.44 2.87 12.37
N ARG A 29 0.75 4.10 11.93
CA ARG A 29 -0.27 5.14 11.72
C ARG A 29 -0.98 4.86 10.41
N VAL A 30 -2.30 5.06 10.37
CA VAL A 30 -3.11 4.87 9.17
C VAL A 30 -3.88 6.16 8.88
N ILE A 31 -3.97 6.53 7.61
CA ILE A 31 -4.92 7.52 7.14
C ILE A 31 -6.25 6.80 6.95
N VAL A 32 -7.32 7.41 7.47
CA VAL A 32 -8.69 7.01 7.21
C VAL A 32 -9.28 8.03 6.24
N LEU A 33 -9.72 7.58 5.08
CA LEU A 33 -10.39 8.41 4.09
C LEU A 33 -11.82 7.90 3.91
N ASP A 34 -12.75 8.83 3.84
CA ASP A 34 -14.10 8.59 3.33
C ASP A 34 -14.11 8.99 1.85
N LYS A 35 -14.34 8.03 0.96
CA LYS A 35 -14.40 8.29 -0.48
C LYS A 35 -15.45 7.41 -1.12
N ASP A 36 -16.39 8.02 -1.83
CA ASP A 36 -17.40 7.32 -2.63
C ASP A 36 -18.26 6.35 -1.81
N GLY A 37 -18.44 6.60 -0.50
CA GLY A 37 -19.17 5.72 0.43
C GLY A 37 -18.32 4.58 1.02
N ASP A 38 -17.05 4.50 0.66
CA ASP A 38 -16.09 3.53 1.16
C ASP A 38 -15.15 4.13 2.21
N ILE A 39 -14.86 3.35 3.26
CA ILE A 39 -13.80 3.66 4.22
C ILE A 39 -12.48 3.08 3.72
N ILE A 40 -11.57 3.94 3.28
CA ILE A 40 -10.25 3.55 2.77
C ILE A 40 -9.20 3.76 3.85
N LEU A 41 -8.55 2.67 4.27
CA LEU A 41 -7.42 2.69 5.20
C LEU A 41 -6.09 2.64 4.44
N LYS A 42 -5.25 3.67 4.60
CA LYS A 42 -3.90 3.71 4.00
C LYS A 42 -2.82 3.77 5.10
N PRO A 43 -1.93 2.77 5.22
CA PRO A 43 -0.83 2.84 6.17
C PRO A 43 0.15 3.96 5.79
N LEU A 44 0.54 4.76 6.78
CA LEU A 44 1.64 5.71 6.67
C LEU A 44 2.95 4.95 6.85
N LEU A 45 3.71 4.83 5.77
CA LEU A 45 5.05 4.26 5.80
C LEU A 45 5.95 5.17 6.65
N LYS A 46 6.64 4.62 7.64
CA LYS A 46 7.61 5.39 8.44
C LYS A 46 8.85 5.76 7.61
N GLU A 47 9.25 4.87 6.69
CA GLU A 47 10.34 5.09 5.74
C GLU A 47 9.92 4.60 4.34
N PRO A 48 9.33 5.48 3.50
CA PRO A 48 8.79 5.13 2.19
C PRO A 48 9.81 4.38 1.30
N VAL A 49 11.09 4.76 1.37
CA VAL A 49 12.16 4.25 0.51
C VAL A 49 12.58 2.82 0.91
N LYS A 50 12.69 2.50 2.21
CA LYS A 50 13.09 1.15 2.66
C LYS A 50 11.97 0.13 2.48
N GLU A 51 10.72 0.50 2.76
CA GLU A 51 9.57 -0.40 2.61
C GLU A 51 9.11 -0.55 1.15
N ALA A 52 9.33 0.46 0.29
CA ALA A 52 9.13 0.33 -1.15
C ALA A 52 10.16 -0.61 -1.80
N ARG A 53 11.42 -0.62 -1.33
CA ARG A 53 12.49 -1.47 -1.89
C ARG A 53 12.15 -2.97 -1.88
N GLY A 54 11.40 -3.43 -0.87
CA GLY A 54 10.89 -4.80 -0.81
C GLY A 54 9.71 -5.08 -1.74
N ARG A 55 8.85 -4.08 -1.99
CA ARG A 55 7.68 -4.16 -2.87
C ARG A 55 8.03 -4.17 -4.37
N PHE A 56 9.15 -3.55 -4.74
CA PHE A 56 9.62 -3.47 -6.13
C PHE A 56 10.59 -4.59 -6.55
N ARG A 57 10.99 -5.51 -5.64
CA ARG A 57 11.84 -6.66 -6.01
C ARG A 57 11.16 -7.66 -6.95
N THR A 58 9.83 -7.67 -7.01
CA THR A 58 9.04 -8.48 -7.96
C THR A 58 8.56 -7.69 -9.18
N GLY A 59 9.06 -6.46 -9.38
CA GLY A 59 8.66 -5.57 -10.46
C GLY A 59 9.82 -5.18 -11.34
N ALA A 60 10.50 -6.14 -11.96
CA ALA A 60 11.54 -5.91 -12.97
C ALA A 60 11.02 -5.23 -14.27
N SER A 61 9.82 -4.65 -14.29
CA SER A 61 9.25 -4.01 -15.48
C SER A 61 9.10 -2.48 -15.37
N ALA A 62 8.93 -1.90 -14.18
CA ALA A 62 8.67 -0.45 -14.06
C ALA A 62 9.90 0.38 -14.46
N LEU A 63 11.11 -0.05 -14.06
CA LEU A 63 12.35 0.63 -14.46
C LEU A 63 12.66 0.42 -15.94
N LYS A 64 12.30 -0.72 -16.52
CA LYS A 64 12.49 -1.00 -17.95
C LYS A 64 11.58 -0.12 -18.81
N ALA A 65 10.31 0.03 -18.43
CA ALA A 65 9.37 0.91 -19.12
C ALA A 65 9.86 2.37 -19.15
N LEU A 66 10.35 2.87 -18.01
CA LEU A 66 10.91 4.22 -17.92
C LEU A 66 12.18 4.42 -18.77
N VAL A 67 13.01 3.39 -18.93
CA VAL A 67 14.22 3.45 -19.77
C VAL A 67 13.87 3.35 -21.26
N GLU A 68 12.82 2.60 -21.62
CA GLU A 68 12.35 2.50 -23.01
C GLU A 68 11.71 3.83 -23.46
N ASP A 69 10.85 4.43 -22.63
CA ASP A 69 10.25 5.74 -22.92
C ASP A 69 11.31 6.83 -23.16
N ARG A 70 12.38 6.85 -22.35
CA ARG A 70 13.51 7.78 -22.51
C ARG A 70 14.28 7.58 -23.82
N LYS A 71 14.35 6.37 -24.36
CA LYS A 71 15.02 6.09 -25.64
C LYS A 71 14.17 6.47 -26.84
N GLU A 72 12.86 6.33 -26.73
CA GLU A 72 11.92 6.73 -27.78
C GLU A 72 11.84 8.27 -27.86
N GLU A 73 11.91 8.98 -26.73
CA GLU A 73 12.03 10.45 -26.71
C GLU A 73 13.35 10.96 -27.32
N ALA A 74 14.44 10.19 -27.22
CA ALA A 74 15.75 10.59 -27.77
C ALA A 74 15.89 10.32 -29.29
N LYS A 75 14.92 9.63 -29.90
CA LYS A 75 14.86 9.38 -31.35
C LYS A 75 13.93 10.34 -32.09
N HIS A 76 13.24 11.23 -31.37
CA HIS A 76 12.41 12.29 -31.96
C HIS A 76 13.14 13.63 -31.96
#